data_AF-A0A7Y3SXW5-F1
#
_entry.id   AF-A0A7Y3SXW5-F1
#
_cell.length_a   1.000
_cell.length_b   1.000
_cell.length_c   1.000
_cell.angle_alpha   90.00
_cell.angle_beta   90.00
_cell.angle_gamma   90.00
#
_symmetry.space_group_name_H-M   'P 1'
#
loop_
_entity.id
_entity.type
_entity.pdbx_description
1 polymer ?
#
loop_
_entity_poly.entity_id
_entity_poly.type
_entity_poly.pdbx_seq_one_letter_code
_entity_poly.pdbx_strand_id
1 'polypeptide(L)'
;MFNKVKKYIKKNIILSIGIILCLGIMSTYAYTKIMPGWFSQSDTYNVVKETFLTNKGYSNELSKHVAPQVFKRTNIYSGYGDLNTKKTYKVDFTLKEKSQTKFKNTVYVKMTYSVKIMDLQGNILGGSEHVPITFTVKNIKGEWYITDKEESA
;
A
#
# COMPACT_ATOMS: atom_id res chain seq x y z
N MET A 1 -8.65 44.99 -45.47
CA MET A 1 -8.02 44.96 -44.13
C MET A 1 -8.63 43.90 -43.21
N PHE A 2 -9.96 43.78 -43.13
CA PHE A 2 -10.69 42.81 -42.26
C PHE A 2 -10.35 41.32 -42.45
N ASN A 3 -10.15 40.84 -43.68
CA ASN A 3 -9.85 39.41 -43.93
C ASN A 3 -8.47 38.97 -43.40
N LYS A 4 -7.48 39.87 -43.38
CA LYS A 4 -6.15 39.59 -42.78
C LYS A 4 -6.27 39.43 -41.26
N VAL A 5 -7.04 40.31 -40.62
CA VAL A 5 -7.27 40.28 -39.16
C VAL A 5 -8.01 39.00 -38.75
N LYS A 6 -9.09 38.64 -39.45
CA LYS A 6 -9.82 37.37 -39.22
C LYS A 6 -8.92 36.14 -39.39
N LYS A 7 -8.06 36.11 -40.42
CA LYS A 7 -7.11 35.00 -40.64
C LYS A 7 -6.08 34.89 -39.51
N TYR A 8 -5.59 36.03 -39.01
CA TYR A 8 -4.64 36.08 -37.89
C TYR A 8 -5.27 35.56 -36.59
N ILE A 9 -6.48 36.01 -36.27
CA ILE A 9 -7.25 35.53 -35.10
C ILE A 9 -7.48 34.02 -35.19
N LYS A 10 -7.92 33.52 -36.36
CA LYS A 10 -8.16 32.07 -36.57
C LYS A 10 -6.89 31.23 -36.39
N LYS A 11 -5.74 31.71 -36.90
CA LYS A 11 -4.43 31.06 -36.72
C LYS A 11 -4.02 31.00 -35.26
N ASN A 12 -4.18 32.11 -34.51
CA ASN A 12 -3.83 32.18 -33.10
C ASN A 12 -4.72 31.28 -32.23
N ILE A 13 -6.02 31.19 -32.54
CA ILE A 13 -6.94 30.26 -31.88
C ILE A 13 -6.50 28.80 -32.08
N ILE A 14 -6.19 28.40 -33.32
CA ILE A 14 -5.71 27.04 -33.61
C ILE A 14 -4.41 26.73 -32.87
N LEU A 15 -3.48 27.68 -32.81
CA LEU A 15 -2.22 27.53 -32.08
C LEU A 15 -2.44 27.34 -30.57
N SER A 16 -3.35 28.12 -29.99
CA SER A 16 -3.69 28.02 -28.56
C SER A 16 -4.33 26.70 -28.18
N ILE A 17 -5.23 26.17 -29.02
CA ILE A 17 -5.85 24.85 -28.82
C ILE A 17 -4.80 23.74 -28.85
N GLY A 18 -3.85 23.81 -29.80
CA GLY A 18 -2.74 22.86 -29.89
C GLY A 18 -1.86 22.86 -28.65
N ILE A 19 -1.53 24.03 -28.10
CA ILE A 19 -0.72 24.15 -26.87
C ILE A 19 -1.46 23.56 -25.67
N ILE A 20 -2.75 23.85 -25.51
CA ILE A 20 -3.57 23.31 -24.41
C ILE A 20 -3.62 21.78 -24.48
N LEU A 21 -3.80 21.21 -25.67
CA LEU A 21 -3.78 19.76 -25.87
C LEU A 21 -2.41 19.15 -25.53
N CYS A 22 -1.31 19.76 -25.97
CA CYS A 22 0.05 19.29 -25.65
C CYS A 22 0.34 19.34 -24.14
N LEU A 23 -0.07 20.41 -23.45
CA LEU A 23 0.07 20.53 -22.00
C LEU A 23 -0.78 19.48 -21.27
N GLY A 24 -1.99 19.21 -21.77
CA GLY A 24 -2.84 18.12 -21.29
C GLY A 24 -2.13 16.77 -21.35
N ILE A 25 -1.65 16.38 -22.54
CA ILE A 25 -0.97 15.09 -22.75
C ILE A 25 0.31 14.97 -21.90
N MET A 26 1.11 16.02 -21.79
CA MET A 26 2.31 16.06 -20.95
C MET A 26 1.98 15.90 -19.46
N SER A 27 0.87 16.50 -19.00
CA SER A 27 0.42 16.40 -17.61
C SER A 27 -0.05 14.97 -17.28
N THR A 28 -0.79 14.32 -18.18
CA THR A 28 -1.24 12.93 -17.99
C THR A 28 -0.05 11.96 -18.01
N TYR A 29 0.90 12.16 -18.93
CA TYR A 29 2.11 11.34 -19.02
C TYR A 29 3.01 11.49 -17.77
N ALA A 30 3.15 12.71 -17.24
CA ALA A 30 3.89 12.94 -15.99
C ALA A 30 3.19 12.27 -14.80
N TYR A 31 1.85 12.36 -14.73
CA TYR A 31 1.06 11.78 -13.65
C TYR A 31 1.20 10.24 -13.59
N THR A 32 1.08 9.56 -14.73
CA THR A 32 1.19 8.08 -14.79
C THR A 32 2.61 7.58 -14.48
N LYS A 33 3.64 8.37 -14.78
CA LYS A 33 5.04 8.03 -14.42
C LYS A 33 5.35 8.24 -12.93
N ILE A 34 4.61 9.13 -12.26
CA ILE A 34 4.77 9.45 -10.82
C ILE A 34 3.90 8.53 -9.94
N MET A 35 2.83 7.94 -10.49
CA MET A 35 1.94 7.00 -9.82
C MET A 35 1.72 5.74 -10.66
N PRO A 36 2.48 4.66 -10.42
CA PRO A 36 2.17 3.38 -11.03
C PRO A 36 0.85 2.84 -10.44
N GLY A 37 -0.02 2.30 -11.30
CA GLY A 37 -1.42 1.96 -10.99
C GLY A 37 -1.65 0.86 -9.95
N TRP A 38 -0.60 0.15 -9.52
CA TRP A 38 -0.64 -0.91 -8.50
C TRP A 38 -0.28 -0.41 -7.09
N PHE A 39 0.04 0.88 -6.93
CA PHE A 39 0.05 1.51 -5.61
C PHE A 39 -1.33 2.06 -5.28
N SER A 40 -2.33 1.20 -5.44
CA SER A 40 -3.66 1.49 -4.93
C SER A 40 -3.67 1.22 -3.43
N GLN A 41 -4.52 1.95 -2.72
CA GLN A 41 -4.76 1.72 -1.29
C GLN A 41 -5.11 0.24 -1.01
N SER A 42 -5.84 -0.41 -1.92
CA SER A 42 -6.22 -1.83 -1.82
C SER A 42 -5.03 -2.79 -1.90
N ASP A 43 -4.02 -2.51 -2.72
CA ASP A 43 -2.90 -3.44 -2.93
C ASP A 43 -2.00 -3.52 -1.69
N THR A 44 -1.67 -2.38 -1.09
CA THR A 44 -0.90 -2.34 0.16
C THR A 44 -1.67 -2.99 1.30
N TYR A 45 -2.97 -2.71 1.42
CA TYR A 45 -3.83 -3.32 2.43
C TYR A 45 -3.87 -4.85 2.34
N ASN A 46 -4.04 -5.40 1.13
CA ASN A 46 -4.09 -6.84 0.92
C ASN A 46 -2.76 -7.52 1.25
N VAL A 47 -1.64 -6.95 0.82
CA VAL A 47 -0.30 -7.47 1.13
C VAL A 47 -0.05 -7.45 2.65
N VAL A 48 -0.36 -6.35 3.33
CA VAL A 48 -0.21 -6.26 4.79
C VAL A 48 -1.10 -7.29 5.49
N LYS A 49 -2.37 -7.41 5.07
CA LYS A 49 -3.30 -8.40 5.64
C LYS A 49 -2.80 -9.84 5.45
N GLU A 50 -2.29 -10.18 4.25
CA GLU A 50 -1.70 -11.49 4.00
C GLU A 50 -0.46 -11.73 4.87
N THR A 51 0.38 -10.70 5.05
CA THR A 51 1.57 -10.76 5.92
C THR A 51 1.21 -11.15 7.35
N PHE A 52 0.12 -10.58 7.90
CA PHE A 52 -0.39 -10.94 9.23
C PHE A 52 -0.89 -12.39 9.30
N LEU A 53 -1.66 -12.81 8.29
CA LEU A 53 -2.56 -13.97 8.38
C LEU A 53 -2.08 -15.24 7.68
N THR A 54 -1.03 -15.19 6.86
CA THR A 54 -0.56 -16.40 6.19
C THR A 54 0.03 -17.39 7.18
N ASN A 55 -0.45 -18.63 7.13
CA ASN A 55 0.10 -19.77 7.87
C ASN A 55 1.14 -20.56 7.05
N LYS A 56 1.37 -20.19 5.78
CA LYS A 56 2.31 -20.86 4.87
C LYS A 56 3.76 -20.41 5.06
N GLY A 57 4.01 -19.48 5.98
CA GLY A 57 5.31 -18.85 6.15
C GLY A 57 5.63 -17.82 5.05
N TYR A 58 6.89 -17.44 4.98
CA TYR A 58 7.38 -16.39 4.07
C TYR A 58 7.60 -16.96 2.66
N SER A 59 6.69 -16.65 1.74
CA SER A 59 6.68 -17.21 0.38
C SER A 59 7.49 -16.36 -0.63
N ASN A 60 7.80 -16.96 -1.78
CA ASN A 60 8.43 -16.26 -2.91
C ASN A 60 7.55 -15.15 -3.51
N GLU A 61 6.23 -15.22 -3.35
CA GLU A 61 5.33 -14.15 -3.80
C GLU A 61 5.33 -13.00 -2.79
N LEU A 62 5.23 -13.29 -1.49
CA LEU A 62 5.32 -12.26 -0.44
C LEU A 62 6.68 -11.55 -0.44
N SER A 63 7.76 -12.27 -0.77
CA SER A 63 9.10 -11.69 -0.82
C SER A 63 9.29 -10.65 -1.91
N LYS A 64 8.38 -10.56 -2.89
CA LYS A 64 8.34 -9.48 -3.90
C LYS A 64 7.80 -8.16 -3.33
N HIS A 65 7.08 -8.21 -2.22
CA HIS A 65 6.33 -7.06 -1.68
C HIS A 65 6.71 -6.67 -0.25
N VAL A 66 7.26 -7.59 0.54
CA VAL A 66 7.52 -7.39 1.98
C VAL A 66 8.92 -7.86 2.33
N ALA A 67 9.64 -7.07 3.12
CA ALA A 67 10.95 -7.45 3.63
C ALA A 67 10.85 -8.61 4.65
N PRO A 68 11.81 -9.55 4.67
CA PRO A 68 11.76 -10.73 5.53
C PRO A 68 11.69 -10.37 7.03
N GLN A 69 12.38 -9.30 7.44
CA GLN A 69 12.33 -8.79 8.81
C GLN A 69 10.95 -8.21 9.17
N VAL A 70 10.27 -7.57 8.21
CA VAL A 70 8.91 -7.06 8.42
C VAL A 70 7.95 -8.24 8.58
N PHE A 71 8.05 -9.24 7.71
CA PHE A 71 7.26 -10.46 7.81
C PHE A 71 7.41 -11.11 9.19
N LYS A 72 8.65 -11.38 9.62
CA LYS A 72 8.94 -12.04 10.90
C LYS A 72 8.36 -11.31 12.13
N ARG A 73 8.29 -9.97 12.08
CA ARG A 73 7.79 -9.13 13.17
C ARG A 73 6.28 -8.85 13.09
N THR A 74 5.61 -9.25 12.01
CA THR A 74 4.21 -8.93 11.72
C THR A 74 3.34 -10.18 11.71
N ASN A 75 3.85 -11.30 11.18
CA ASN A 75 3.09 -12.52 11.04
C ASN A 75 2.70 -13.08 12.42
N ILE A 76 1.41 -13.36 12.60
CA ILE A 76 0.89 -13.84 13.88
C ILE A 76 1.44 -15.24 14.19
N TYR A 77 1.67 -16.07 13.18
CA TYR A 77 2.16 -17.44 13.37
C TYR A 77 3.67 -17.51 13.65
N SER A 78 4.45 -16.49 13.29
CA SER A 78 5.89 -16.46 13.61
C SER A 78 6.18 -16.06 15.04
N GLY A 79 5.32 -15.25 15.67
CA GLY A 79 5.48 -14.80 17.06
C GLY A 79 5.10 -15.87 18.09
N TYR A 80 4.11 -16.71 17.76
CA TYR A 80 3.67 -17.81 18.61
C TYR A 80 4.19 -19.12 18.02
N GLY A 81 5.45 -19.45 18.33
CA GLY A 81 6.18 -20.59 17.74
C GLY A 81 5.50 -21.97 17.85
N ASP A 82 4.40 -22.09 18.60
CA ASP A 82 3.60 -23.29 18.80
C ASP A 82 2.23 -23.30 18.07
N LEU A 83 1.81 -22.20 17.40
CA LEU A 83 0.54 -22.20 16.66
C LEU A 83 0.53 -23.21 15.50
N ASN A 84 1.70 -23.54 14.95
CA ASN A 84 1.84 -24.53 13.87
C ASN A 84 1.88 -25.98 14.38
N THR A 85 2.16 -26.23 15.66
CA THR A 85 2.44 -27.57 16.20
C THR A 85 1.32 -28.10 17.10
N LYS A 86 0.52 -27.23 17.72
CA LYS A 86 -0.60 -27.61 18.58
C LYS A 86 -1.89 -27.02 18.02
N LYS A 87 -2.85 -27.86 17.64
CA LYS A 87 -4.31 -27.60 17.68
C LYS A 87 -4.86 -26.27 17.13
N THR A 88 -5.60 -26.37 16.02
CA THR A 88 -6.84 -25.63 15.72
C THR A 88 -7.15 -24.41 16.61
N TYR A 89 -6.70 -23.23 16.18
CA TYR A 89 -7.05 -21.95 16.80
C TYR A 89 -7.97 -21.15 15.89
N LYS A 90 -8.78 -20.29 16.50
CA LYS A 90 -9.55 -19.27 15.77
C LYS A 90 -8.85 -17.93 15.92
N VAL A 91 -8.52 -17.31 14.79
CA VAL A 91 -7.98 -15.95 14.73
C VAL A 91 -9.09 -15.01 14.28
N ASP A 92 -9.47 -14.09 15.15
CA ASP A 92 -10.27 -12.93 14.79
C ASP A 92 -9.33 -11.74 14.58
N PHE A 93 -9.37 -11.16 13.39
CA PHE A 93 -8.41 -10.15 12.96
C PHE A 93 -9.12 -9.01 12.25
N THR A 94 -8.81 -7.79 12.67
CA THR A 94 -9.23 -6.57 11.99
C THR A 94 -8.00 -5.74 11.65
N LEU A 95 -8.05 -5.12 10.48
CA LEU A 95 -7.05 -4.17 10.00
C LEU A 95 -7.80 -3.00 9.39
N LYS A 96 -7.45 -1.79 9.79
CA LYS A 96 -8.04 -0.57 9.26
C LYS A 96 -6.95 0.39 8.89
N GLU A 97 -6.87 0.75 7.62
CA GLU A 97 -6.04 1.85 7.20
C GLU A 97 -6.62 3.18 7.71
N LYS A 98 -5.75 4.03 8.25
CA LYS A 98 -6.09 5.37 8.76
C LYS A 98 -5.70 6.45 7.77
N SER A 99 -4.50 6.37 7.21
CA SER A 99 -3.97 7.38 6.30
C SER A 99 -2.75 6.88 5.57
N GLN A 100 -2.45 7.50 4.42
CA GLN A 100 -1.17 7.38 3.75
C GLN A 100 -0.52 8.75 3.63
N THR A 101 0.79 8.82 3.83
CA THR A 101 1.57 10.04 3.62
C THR A 101 2.73 9.72 2.67
N LYS A 102 2.78 10.41 1.53
CA LYS A 102 3.83 10.25 0.53
C LYS A 102 4.86 11.35 0.69
N PHE A 103 6.14 10.96 0.74
CA PHE A 103 7.27 11.86 0.70
C PHE A 103 8.37 11.28 -0.19
N LYS A 104 8.64 11.95 -1.31
CA LYS A 104 9.59 11.49 -2.34
C LYS A 104 9.26 10.04 -2.78
N ASN A 105 10.21 9.12 -2.62
CA ASN A 105 10.09 7.71 -3.00
C ASN A 105 9.66 6.83 -1.82
N THR A 106 9.02 7.41 -0.81
CA THR A 106 8.59 6.73 0.41
C THR A 106 7.13 7.05 0.71
N VAL A 107 6.39 6.03 1.10
CA VAL A 107 5.01 6.14 1.59
C VAL A 107 4.94 5.55 2.98
N TYR A 108 4.36 6.31 3.90
CA TYR A 108 4.05 5.87 5.25
C TYR A 108 2.58 5.51 5.31
N VAL A 109 2.27 4.26 5.59
CA VAL A 109 0.91 3.75 5.67
C VAL A 109 0.58 3.49 7.12
N LYS A 110 -0.28 4.33 7.69
CA LYS A 110 -0.74 4.21 9.07
C LYS A 110 -1.98 3.34 9.11
N MET A 111 -1.93 2.30 9.90
CA MET A 111 -3.04 1.37 10.12
C MET A 111 -3.27 1.17 11.62
N THR A 112 -4.42 0.59 11.93
CA THR A 112 -4.73 0.07 13.26
C THR A 112 -5.15 -1.38 13.09
N TYR A 113 -4.58 -2.27 13.89
CA TYR A 113 -4.97 -3.67 13.89
C TYR A 113 -5.47 -4.13 15.27
N SER A 114 -6.36 -5.10 15.25
CA SER A 114 -6.72 -5.88 16.44
C SER A 114 -6.64 -7.36 16.06
N VAL A 115 -6.09 -8.17 16.96
CA VAL A 115 -6.01 -9.62 16.83
C VAL A 115 -6.49 -10.26 18.11
N LYS A 116 -7.35 -11.27 17.99
CA LYS A 116 -7.77 -12.13 19.10
C LYS A 116 -7.57 -13.57 18.67
N ILE A 117 -6.76 -14.29 19.45
CA ILE A 117 -6.45 -15.71 19.26
C ILE A 117 -7.25 -16.48 20.29
N MET A 118 -8.06 -17.43 19.82
CA MET A 118 -8.93 -18.25 20.65
C MET A 118 -8.66 -19.74 20.43
N ASP A 119 -8.92 -20.56 21.45
CA ASP A 119 -9.07 -21.99 21.27
C ASP A 119 -10.42 -22.33 20.58
N LEU A 120 -10.65 -23.62 20.29
CA LEU A 120 -11.90 -24.09 19.68
C LEU A 120 -13.13 -23.91 20.58
N GLN A 121 -12.93 -23.78 21.88
CA GLN A 121 -13.98 -23.56 22.87
C GLN A 121 -14.33 -22.06 23.01
N GLY A 122 -13.57 -21.17 22.35
CA GLY A 122 -13.77 -19.73 22.36
C GLY A 122 -13.03 -19.00 23.48
N ASN A 123 -12.16 -19.68 24.25
CA ASN A 123 -11.35 -19.03 25.27
C ASN A 123 -10.22 -18.23 24.61
N ILE A 124 -9.98 -17.01 25.12
CA ILE A 124 -8.93 -16.13 24.60
C ILE A 124 -7.57 -16.60 25.11
N LEU A 125 -6.66 -16.91 24.18
CA LEU A 125 -5.30 -17.32 24.46
C LEU A 125 -4.31 -16.15 24.41
N GLY A 126 -4.65 -15.12 23.63
CA GLY A 126 -3.81 -13.95 23.45
C GLY A 126 -4.38 -13.00 22.41
N GLY A 127 -3.82 -11.81 22.32
CA GLY A 127 -4.28 -10.82 21.37
C GLY A 127 -3.75 -9.43 21.64
N SER A 128 -4.15 -8.50 20.79
CA SER A 128 -3.90 -7.08 20.95
C SER A 128 -5.08 -6.33 20.35
N GLU A 129 -5.42 -5.18 20.93
CA GLU A 129 -6.60 -4.42 20.52
C GLU A 129 -6.21 -3.00 20.15
N HIS A 130 -6.70 -2.54 18.99
CA HIS A 130 -6.53 -1.17 18.52
C HIS A 130 -5.07 -0.70 18.43
N VAL A 131 -4.15 -1.59 18.08
CA VAL A 131 -2.72 -1.29 18.03
C VAL A 131 -2.41 -0.43 16.79
N PRO A 132 -1.86 0.78 16.97
CA PRO A 132 -1.38 1.60 15.86
C PRO A 132 -0.09 1.03 15.27
N ILE A 133 -0.04 0.93 13.95
CA ILE A 133 1.14 0.46 13.22
C ILE A 133 1.38 1.33 11.99
N THR A 134 2.63 1.65 11.73
CA THR A 134 3.06 2.38 10.53
C THR A 134 3.97 1.50 9.70
N PHE A 135 3.62 1.30 8.44
CA PHE A 135 4.47 0.62 7.46
C PHE A 135 5.19 1.63 6.58
N THR A 136 6.48 1.41 6.36
CA THR A 136 7.29 2.20 5.43
C THR A 136 7.42 1.47 4.10
N VAL A 137 6.83 2.03 3.06
CA VAL A 137 6.86 1.48 1.70
C VAL A 137 7.77 2.33 0.83
N LYS A 138 8.73 1.70 0.15
CA LYS A 138 9.70 2.39 -0.72
C LYS A 138 9.58 1.88 -2.15
N ASN A 139 9.73 2.77 -3.12
CA ASN A 139 9.88 2.37 -4.51
C ASN A 139 11.35 1.96 -4.77
N ILE A 140 11.57 0.68 -5.02
CA ILE A 140 12.86 0.05 -5.32
C ILE A 140 12.80 -0.46 -6.75
N LYS A 141 13.55 0.18 -7.66
CA LYS A 141 13.62 -0.21 -9.08
C LYS A 141 12.26 -0.26 -9.80
N GLY A 142 11.33 0.63 -9.45
CA GLY A 142 9.97 0.65 -10.01
C GLY A 142 8.97 -0.13 -9.17
N GLU A 143 9.43 -0.98 -8.25
CA GLU A 143 8.59 -1.82 -7.40
C GLU A 143 8.43 -1.23 -5.98
N TRP A 144 7.22 -0.97 -5.53
CA TRP A 144 6.87 -0.64 -4.14
C TRP A 144 7.02 -1.84 -3.22
N TYR A 145 7.76 -1.62 -2.15
CA TYR A 145 8.21 -2.68 -1.26
C TYR A 145 8.11 -2.22 0.20
N ILE A 146 7.47 -3.04 1.05
CA ILE A 146 7.35 -2.77 2.48
C ILE A 146 8.68 -3.10 3.15
N THR A 147 9.40 -2.05 3.55
CA THR A 147 10.77 -2.15 4.06
C THR A 147 10.87 -2.15 5.57
N ASP A 148 9.91 -1.53 6.25
CA ASP A 148 9.94 -1.37 7.69
C ASP A 148 8.54 -1.32 8.30
N LYS A 149 8.47 -1.59 9.62
CA LYS A 149 7.27 -1.48 10.44
C LYS A 149 7.60 -0.93 11.82
N GLU A 150 6.76 -0.01 12.28
CA GLU A 150 6.84 0.61 13.60
C GLU A 150 5.47 0.55 14.28
N GLU A 151 5.45 0.03 15.51
CA GLU A 151 4.28 0.09 16.39
C GLU A 151 4.54 1.20 17.39
N SER A 152 3.61 2.15 17.51
CA SER A 152 3.69 3.14 18.58
C SER A 152 3.36 2.45 19.90
N ALA A 153 4.30 2.51 20.84
CA ALA A 153 4.11 2.03 22.22
C ALA A 153 3.09 2.91 22.97
#